data_AF-A0A1Q6Y9M7-F1
#
_entry.id   AF-A0A1Q6Y9M7-F1
#
_cell.length_a   1.000
_cell.length_b   1.000
_cell.length_c   1.000
_cell.angle_alpha   90.00
_cell.angle_beta   90.00
_cell.angle_gamma   90.00
#
_symmetry.space_group_name_H-M   'P 1'
#
loop_
_entity.id
_entity.type
_entity.pdbx_description
1 polymer ?
#
loop_
_entity_poly.entity_id
_entity_poly.type
_entity_poly.pdbx_seq_one_letter_code
_entity_poly.pdbx_strand_id
1 'polypeptide(L)'
;MPTLYFCQPHAKNQGILRAVLSVNECERVVSQHPATYVGEQFPKLGSEQAAANDFAVLNLPPNEAPAGWRPGYYRLDSDLTKLNESLLALSR
;
A
#
# COMPACT_ATOMS: atom_id res chain seq x y z
N MET A 1 -12.90 3.66 3.97
CA MET A 1 -12.08 2.49 4.33
C MET A 1 -10.84 2.49 3.47
N PRO A 2 -9.64 2.60 4.04
CA PRO A 2 -8.38 2.41 3.34
C PRO A 2 -8.32 1.09 2.56
N THR A 3 -7.67 1.12 1.40
CA THR A 3 -7.53 -0.07 0.55
C THR A 3 -6.07 -0.31 0.19
N LEU A 4 -5.65 -1.57 0.21
CA LEU A 4 -4.27 -1.96 -0.06
C LEU A 4 -4.21 -2.84 -1.30
N TYR A 5 -3.34 -2.45 -2.23
CA TYR A 5 -3.15 -3.07 -3.53
C TYR A 5 -1.75 -3.66 -3.64
N PHE A 6 -1.61 -4.81 -4.30
CA PHE A 6 -0.29 -5.32 -4.71
C PHE A 6 -0.04 -4.98 -6.17
N CYS A 7 1.11 -4.38 -6.44
CA CYS A 7 1.58 -4.04 -7.77
C CYS A 7 2.73 -4.99 -8.12
N GLN A 8 2.59 -5.70 -9.24
CA GLN A 8 3.59 -6.65 -9.71
C GLN A 8 3.99 -6.28 -11.14
N PRO A 9 5.01 -5.43 -11.31
CA PRO A 9 5.42 -4.93 -12.61
C PRO A 9 5.81 -6.04 -13.59
N HIS A 10 6.47 -7.10 -13.09
CA HIS A 10 6.86 -8.25 -13.91
C HIS A 10 5.65 -8.99 -14.50
N ALA A 11 4.53 -9.03 -13.78
CA ALA A 11 3.28 -9.66 -14.21
C ALA A 11 2.34 -8.69 -14.95
N LYS A 12 2.78 -7.45 -15.24
CA LYS A 12 1.96 -6.36 -15.79
C LYS A 12 0.70 -6.08 -14.96
N ASN A 13 0.73 -6.39 -13.66
CA ASN A 13 -0.38 -6.16 -12.75
C ASN A 13 -0.21 -4.80 -12.07
N GLN A 14 -1.00 -3.82 -12.50
CA GLN A 14 -0.91 -2.44 -12.00
C GLN A 14 -1.49 -2.27 -10.60
N GLY A 15 -2.18 -3.26 -10.03
CA GLY A 15 -2.74 -3.14 -8.68
C GLY A 15 -3.90 -4.08 -8.47
N ILE A 16 -3.68 -5.20 -7.78
CA ILE A 16 -4.75 -6.09 -7.33
C ILE A 16 -5.11 -5.74 -5.89
N LEU A 17 -6.40 -5.49 -5.62
CA LEU A 17 -6.89 -5.25 -4.26
C LEU A 17 -6.61 -6.50 -3.41
N ARG A 18 -5.88 -6.33 -2.31
CA ARG A 18 -5.52 -7.41 -1.40
C ARG A 18 -6.25 -7.35 -0.08
N ALA A 19 -6.46 -6.14 0.44
CA ALA A 19 -7.14 -5.94 1.71
C ALA A 19 -7.88 -4.60 1.72
N VAL A 20 -8.97 -4.59 2.47
CA VAL A 20 -9.63 -3.37 2.93
C VAL A 20 -9.31 -3.28 4.41
N LEU A 21 -8.69 -2.19 4.84
CA LEU A 21 -8.17 -2.03 6.18
C LEU A 21 -8.94 -0.92 6.89
N SER A 22 -9.12 -1.06 8.19
CA SER A 22 -9.43 0.07 9.07
C SER A 22 -8.19 0.96 9.24
N VAL A 23 -8.42 2.18 9.74
CA VAL A 23 -7.33 3.13 10.04
C VAL A 23 -6.30 2.53 11.00
N ASN A 24 -6.76 1.87 12.07
CA ASN A 24 -5.87 1.22 13.06
C ASN A 24 -5.00 0.12 12.43
N GLU A 25 -5.55 -0.65 11.50
CA GLU A 25 -4.80 -1.67 10.76
C GLU A 25 -3.76 -1.03 9.83
N CYS A 26 -4.09 0.10 9.20
CA CYS A 26 -3.13 0.85 8.37
C CYS A 26 -1.93 1.32 9.19
N GLU A 27 -2.17 1.87 10.39
CA GLU A 27 -1.10 2.29 11.30
C GLU A 27 -0.19 1.12 11.69
N ARG A 28 -0.78 -0.06 11.95
CA ARG A 28 -0.01 -1.28 12.24
C ARG A 28 0.82 -1.75 11.05
N VAL A 29 0.24 -1.77 9.84
CA VAL A 29 0.97 -2.14 8.62
C VAL A 29 2.14 -1.18 8.39
N VAL A 30 1.92 0.13 8.51
CA VAL A 30 2.96 1.13 8.24
C VAL A 30 4.05 1.18 9.32
N SER A 31 3.73 0.80 10.56
CA SER A 31 4.73 0.62 11.60
C SER A 31 5.73 -0.51 11.28
N GLN A 32 5.29 -1.54 10.54
CA GLN A 32 6.12 -2.67 10.14
C GLN A 32 6.75 -2.50 8.75
N HIS A 33 6.07 -1.75 7.88
CA HIS A 33 6.41 -1.57 6.48
C HIS A 33 6.43 -0.07 6.17
N PRO A 34 7.61 0.56 6.00
CA PRO A 34 7.71 1.98 5.73
C PRO A 34 6.86 2.38 4.52
N ALA A 35 6.04 3.41 4.70
CA ALA A 35 5.15 3.94 3.68
C ALA A 35 5.62 5.32 3.23
N THR A 36 5.75 5.52 1.92
CA THR A 36 6.12 6.80 1.31
C THR A 36 4.93 7.37 0.57
N TYR A 37 4.55 8.62 0.86
CA TYR A 37 3.47 9.29 0.13
C TYR A 37 3.87 9.52 -1.34
N VAL A 38 3.04 9.04 -2.28
CA VAL A 38 3.31 9.13 -3.73
C VAL A 38 2.34 10.05 -4.48
N GLY A 39 1.34 10.60 -3.79
CA GLY A 39 0.41 11.59 -4.35
C GLY A 39 -1.05 11.16 -4.30
N GLU A 40 -1.92 11.96 -4.92
CA GLU A 40 -3.37 11.73 -4.93
C GLU A 40 -3.83 10.79 -6.04
N GLN A 41 -2.91 10.35 -6.90
CA GLN A 41 -3.18 9.46 -8.03
C GLN A 41 -2.48 8.13 -7.85
N PHE A 42 -3.12 7.06 -8.35
CA PHE A 42 -2.54 5.73 -8.29
C PHE A 42 -1.21 5.70 -9.06
N PRO A 43 -0.11 5.16 -8.48
CA PRO A 43 1.20 5.18 -9.11
C PRO A 43 1.22 4.38 -10.41
N LYS A 44 1.74 4.98 -11.49
CA LYS A 44 1.84 4.32 -12.80
C LYS A 44 3.05 3.38 -12.82
N LEU A 45 2.82 2.14 -13.27
CA LEU A 45 3.89 1.20 -13.62
C LEU A 45 4.53 1.65 -14.94
N GLY A 46 5.66 2.38 -14.91
CA GLY A 46 6.41 2.59 -16.15
C GLY A 46 7.41 3.75 -16.23
N SER A 47 7.58 4.58 -15.20
CA SER A 47 8.41 5.79 -15.36
C SER A 47 9.80 5.72 -14.74
N GLU A 48 10.06 4.79 -13.82
CA GLU A 48 11.35 4.74 -13.12
C GLU A 48 11.96 3.34 -13.17
N GLN A 49 13.23 3.29 -13.54
CA GLN A 49 14.09 2.11 -13.62
C GLN A 49 14.21 1.31 -12.30
N ALA A 50 13.54 1.75 -11.23
CA ALA A 50 13.42 1.08 -9.93
C ALA A 50 12.26 0.07 -9.83
N ALA A 51 11.34 0.02 -10.79
CA ALA A 51 10.11 -0.80 -10.71
C ALA A 51 10.28 -2.24 -11.24
N ALA A 52 11.42 -2.89 -11.02
CA ALA A 52 11.54 -4.34 -11.26
C ALA A 52 10.94 -5.17 -10.12
N ASN A 53 10.85 -4.58 -8.91
CA ASN A 53 10.39 -5.28 -7.72
C ASN A 53 8.90 -5.08 -7.48
N ASP A 54 8.29 -6.11 -6.91
CA ASP A 54 6.92 -6.07 -6.41
C ASP A 54 6.80 -5.08 -5.24
N PHE A 55 5.71 -4.34 -5.20
CA PHE A 55 5.45 -3.35 -4.14
C PHE A 55 3.96 -3.28 -3.82
N ALA A 56 3.61 -2.72 -2.66
CA ALA A 56 2.22 -2.48 -2.30
C ALA A 56 1.88 -0.99 -2.34
N VAL A 57 0.62 -0.69 -2.60
CA VAL A 57 0.07 0.66 -2.61
C VAL A 57 -1.09 0.71 -1.63
N LEU A 58 -0.99 1.58 -0.65
CA LEU A 58 -2.05 1.87 0.31
C LEU A 58 -2.76 3.16 -0.12
N ASN A 59 -4.07 3.08 -0.30
CA ASN A 59 -4.94 4.21 -0.56
C ASN A 59 -5.64 4.62 0.74
N LEU A 60 -5.43 5.86 1.16
CA LEU A 60 -6.15 6.50 2.27
C LEU A 60 -7.15 7.53 1.72
N PRO A 61 -8.47 7.24 1.78
CA PRO A 61 -9.47 8.21 1.34
C PRO A 61 -9.53 9.41 2.31
N PRO A 62 -9.95 10.60 1.83
CA PRO A 62 -10.01 11.83 2.62
C PRO A 62 -10.84 11.73 3.89
N ASN A 63 -11.87 10.89 3.91
CA ASN A 63 -12.74 10.72 5.06
C ASN A 63 -12.15 9.84 6.17
N GLU A 64 -11.03 9.15 5.91
CA GLU A 64 -10.40 8.22 6.88
C GLU A 64 -8.89 8.46 7.04
N ALA A 65 -8.40 9.63 6.64
CA ALA A 65 -7.03 10.02 6.92
C ALA A 65 -6.88 10.44 8.40
N PRO A 66 -6.14 9.70 9.24
CA PRO A 66 -5.89 10.10 10.62
C PRO A 66 -5.06 11.39 10.68
N ALA A 67 -5.10 12.07 11.83
CA ALA A 67 -4.32 13.28 12.05
C ALA A 67 -2.82 13.02 11.79
N GLY A 68 -2.25 13.76 10.83
CA GLY A 68 -0.84 13.61 10.43
C GLY A 68 -0.62 12.85 9.12
N TRP A 69 -1.66 12.18 8.59
CA TRP A 69 -1.60 11.54 7.28
C TRP A 69 -2.29 12.39 6.22
N ARG A 70 -1.68 12.44 5.04
CA ARG A 70 -2.29 13.06 3.86
C ARG A 70 -3.19 12.05 3.16
N PRO A 71 -4.41 12.42 2.75
CA PRO A 71 -5.21 11.55 1.92
C PRO A 71 -4.54 11.34 0.55
N GLY A 72 -4.71 10.15 -0.01
CA GLY A 72 -4.08 9.75 -1.26
C GLY A 72 -3.37 8.40 -1.14
N TYR A 73 -2.37 8.20 -2.00
CA TYR A 73 -1.68 6.94 -2.17
C TYR A 73 -0.31 6.97 -1.51
N TYR A 74 0.01 5.85 -0.86
CA TYR A 74 1.29 5.57 -0.23
C TYR A 74 1.88 4.31 -0.83
N ARG A 75 3.16 4.34 -1.17
CA ARG A 75 3.91 3.17 -1.61
C ARG A 75 4.58 2.51 -0.41
N LEU A 76 4.41 1.21 -0.30
CA LEU A 76 5.03 0.34 0.68
C LEU A 76 6.13 -0.45 -0.02
N ASP A 77 7.37 -0.04 0.21
CA ASP A 77 8.57 -0.72 -0.30
C ASP A 77 8.92 -1.88 0.62
N SER A 78 8.08 -2.92 0.59
CA SER A 78 8.24 -4.14 1.35
C SER A 78 7.94 -5.35 0.49
N ASP A 79 8.61 -6.45 0.82
CA ASP A 79 8.34 -7.76 0.23
C ASP A 79 6.86 -8.12 0.39
N LEU A 80 6.19 -8.46 -0.72
CA LEU A 80 4.76 -8.75 -0.73
C LEU A 80 4.40 -9.97 0.12
N THR A 81 5.29 -10.95 0.25
CA THR A 81 5.09 -12.11 1.12
C THR A 81 5.06 -11.68 2.57
N LYS A 82 6.04 -10.88 3.02
CA LYS A 82 6.06 -10.33 4.38
C LYS A 82 4.83 -9.47 4.67
N LEU A 83 4.45 -8.63 3.71
CA LEU A 83 3.28 -7.77 3.87
C LEU A 83 1.99 -8.60 3.95
N ASN A 84 1.89 -9.69 3.18
CA ASN A 84 0.77 -10.61 3.28
C ASN A 84 0.73 -11.36 4.61
N GLU A 85 1.87 -11.73 5.20
CA GLU A 85 1.94 -12.29 6.55
C GLU A 85 1.44 -11.29 7.60
N SER A 86 1.85 -10.02 7.52
CA SER A 86 1.38 -8.95 8.41
C SER A 86 -0.13 -8.76 8.29
N LEU A 87 -0.69 -8.79 7.07
CA LEU A 87 -2.13 -8.72 6.85
C LEU A 87 -2.88 -9.91 7.46
N LEU A 88 -2.34 -11.13 7.34
CA LEU A 88 -2.92 -12.32 7.96
C LEU A 88 -2.90 -12.25 9.49
N ALA A 89 -1.85 -11.67 10.07
CA ALA A 89 -1.74 -11.46 11.51
C ALA A 89 -2.76 -10.43 12.04
N LEU A 90 -3.21 -9.50 11.21
CA LEU A 90 -4.25 -8.52 11.58
C LEU A 90 -5.67 -9.11 11.59
N SER A 91 -5.89 -10.16 10.80
CA SER A 91 -7.19 -10.85 10.72
C SER A 91 -7.42 -11.89 11.84
N ARG A 92 -6.47 -12.04 12.76
CA ARG A 92 -6.55 -12.93 13.93
C ARG A 92 -6.74 -12.13 15.21
#